data_AF-A0A7S1SCG4-F1
#
_entry.id   AF-A0A7S1SCG4-F1
#
_cell.length_a   1.000
_cell.length_b   1.000
_cell.length_c   1.000
_cell.angle_alpha   90.00
_cell.angle_beta   90.00
_cell.angle_gamma   90.00
#
_symmetry.space_group_name_H-M   'P 1'
#
loop_
_entity.id
_entity.type
_entity.pdbx_description
1 polymer ?
#
loop_
_entity_poly.entity_id
_entity_poly.type
_entity_poly.pdbx_seq_one_letter_code
_entity_poly.pdbx_strand_id
1 'polypeptide(L)'
;MEDVAVEVRIRGLGGELCSVEGSRLWTARQVQEAIARQTKIPVQEQRLFHGSLEVRASDHLRTLPAGEVLDLTLVRSHCKMEWVARAKEDCWILEDAPRWVRADRDIVLGIVKLHGKALEFASSELREDREIALAALQQDSCALEFAASNLWYDRDFVCAAIRQNGLHLISAAEEFRMDPDVVLAAASQNRAAMRFASGVLKRERGFILRALRQDGLLLRYCLGGLQGDREVVLVAVRQNAAALDFAARELQQDPEILSAAGLTV
;
A
#
# COMPACT_ATOMS: atom_id res chain seq x y z
N MET A 1 -29.42 -30.20 30.80
CA MET A 1 -28.63 -29.19 31.53
C MET A 1 -29.44 -27.93 31.51
N GLU A 2 -29.90 -27.50 32.68
CA GLU A 2 -30.79 -26.34 32.80
C GLU A 2 -30.02 -25.07 32.44
N ASP A 3 -30.67 -24.24 31.63
CA ASP A 3 -30.17 -22.91 31.28
C ASP A 3 -30.38 -21.99 32.49
N VAL A 4 -29.35 -21.89 33.33
CA VAL A 4 -29.40 -21.05 34.53
C VAL A 4 -29.05 -19.62 34.12
N ALA A 5 -30.00 -18.72 34.34
CA ALA A 5 -29.80 -17.29 34.16
C ALA A 5 -28.74 -16.78 35.14
N VAL A 6 -27.91 -15.85 34.68
CA VAL A 6 -26.87 -15.20 35.50
C VAL A 6 -26.86 -13.70 35.20
N GLU A 7 -26.85 -12.89 36.25
CA GLU A 7 -26.62 -11.45 36.16
C GLU A 7 -25.10 -11.22 36.12
N VAL A 8 -24.58 -10.70 35.01
CA VAL A 8 -23.15 -10.37 34.87
C VAL A 8 -22.96 -8.88 35.10
N ARG A 9 -22.36 -8.51 36.23
CA ARG A 9 -22.05 -7.12 36.60
C ARG A 9 -20.67 -6.76 36.09
N ILE A 10 -20.60 -5.68 35.32
CA ILE A 10 -19.39 -5.23 34.66
C ILE A 10 -18.89 -3.98 35.36
N ARG A 11 -17.70 -4.07 35.94
CA ARG A 11 -17.07 -2.99 36.69
C ARG A 11 -15.86 -2.46 35.95
N GLY A 12 -15.69 -1.14 35.91
CA GLY A 12 -14.45 -0.49 35.50
C GLY A 12 -13.63 -0.06 36.71
N LEU A 13 -12.49 0.57 36.47
CA LEU A 13 -11.65 1.14 37.53
C LEU A 13 -12.34 2.28 38.30
N GLY A 14 -13.37 2.91 37.72
CA GLY A 14 -14.16 3.99 38.33
C GLY A 14 -15.45 3.55 39.01
N GLY A 15 -15.74 2.25 39.09
CA GLY A 15 -16.99 1.71 39.63
C GLY A 15 -17.77 0.85 38.63
N GLU A 16 -19.05 0.61 38.91
CA GLU A 16 -19.91 -0.19 38.04
C GLU A 16 -20.19 0.53 36.72
N LEU A 17 -20.04 -0.19 35.60
CA LEU A 17 -20.26 0.33 34.25
C LEU A 17 -21.64 -0.05 33.71
N CYS A 18 -21.98 -1.35 33.79
CA CYS A 18 -23.26 -1.86 33.35
C CYS A 18 -23.52 -3.27 33.90
N SER A 19 -24.76 -3.73 33.80
CA SER A 19 -25.16 -5.11 34.09
C SER A 19 -25.79 -5.76 32.86
N VAL A 20 -25.49 -7.04 32.67
CA VAL A 20 -25.98 -7.83 31.54
C VAL A 20 -26.62 -9.10 32.08
N GLU A 21 -27.90 -9.30 31.79
CA GLU A 21 -28.56 -10.57 32.02
C GLU A 21 -28.18 -11.54 30.89
N GLY A 22 -27.65 -12.70 31.27
CA GLY A 22 -27.20 -13.71 30.34
C GLY A 22 -27.43 -15.12 30.85
N SER A 23 -26.88 -16.09 30.12
CA SER A 23 -26.96 -17.50 30.46
C SER A 23 -25.58 -18.01 30.90
N ARG A 24 -25.55 -18.97 31.83
CA ARG A 24 -24.31 -19.69 32.21
C ARG A 24 -23.67 -20.46 31.03
N LEU A 25 -24.42 -20.70 29.96
CA LEU A 25 -23.92 -21.30 28.72
C LEU A 25 -23.20 -20.30 27.82
N TRP A 26 -23.36 -19.00 28.06
CA TRP A 26 -22.71 -17.97 27.26
C TRP A 26 -21.19 -18.09 27.31
N THR A 27 -20.58 -17.69 26.20
CA THR A 27 -19.15 -17.43 26.13
C THR A 27 -18.88 -16.00 26.57
N ALA A 28 -17.65 -15.73 27.03
CA ALA A 28 -17.22 -14.38 27.31
C ALA A 28 -17.35 -13.45 26.09
N ARG A 29 -17.25 -13.99 24.86
CA ARG A 29 -17.53 -13.26 23.62
C ARG A 29 -18.93 -12.65 23.59
N GLN A 30 -19.96 -13.41 24.00
CA GLN A 30 -21.34 -12.92 24.03
C GLN A 30 -21.52 -11.84 25.11
N VAL A 31 -20.84 -11.98 26.25
CA VAL A 31 -20.79 -10.93 27.28
C VAL A 31 -20.14 -9.66 26.74
N GLN A 32 -19.01 -9.78 26.04
CA GLN A 32 -18.33 -8.62 25.44
C GLN A 32 -19.22 -7.90 24.41
N GLU A 33 -19.95 -8.66 23.59
CA GLU A 33 -20.90 -8.09 22.62
C GLU A 33 -22.06 -7.37 23.31
N ALA A 34 -22.54 -7.88 24.45
CA ALA A 34 -23.56 -7.20 25.24
C ALA A 34 -23.03 -5.90 25.87
N ILE A 35 -21.82 -5.93 26.42
CA ILE A 35 -21.12 -4.74 26.95
C ILE A 35 -20.96 -3.69 25.84
N ALA A 36 -20.57 -4.11 24.64
CA ALA A 36 -20.36 -3.19 23.52
C ALA A 36 -21.65 -2.46 23.13
N ARG A 37 -22.80 -3.17 23.14
CA ARG A 37 -24.11 -2.58 22.85
C ARG A 37 -24.52 -1.53 23.89
N GLN A 38 -24.22 -1.76 25.17
CA GLN A 38 -24.65 -0.86 26.25
C GLN A 38 -23.68 0.31 26.48
N THR A 39 -22.38 0.04 26.50
CA THR A 39 -21.34 1.01 26.89
C THR A 39 -20.69 1.73 25.70
N LYS A 40 -20.97 1.27 24.46
CA LYS A 40 -20.29 1.69 23.23
C LYS A 40 -18.78 1.41 23.22
N ILE A 41 -18.25 0.64 24.17
CA ILE A 41 -16.85 0.21 24.18
C ILE A 41 -16.73 -0.97 23.21
N PRO A 42 -15.93 -0.89 22.13
CA PRO A 42 -15.79 -1.98 21.16
C PRO A 42 -15.26 -3.26 21.81
N VAL A 43 -15.74 -4.43 21.40
CA VAL A 43 -15.35 -5.74 21.94
C VAL A 43 -13.82 -5.93 21.97
N GLN A 44 -13.12 -5.36 21.01
CA GLN A 44 -11.66 -5.44 20.86
C GLN A 44 -10.89 -4.67 21.96
N GLU A 45 -11.52 -3.65 22.56
CA GLU A 45 -10.94 -2.90 23.68
C GLU A 45 -11.26 -3.55 25.04
N GLN A 46 -12.07 -4.61 25.06
CA GLN A 46 -12.57 -5.21 26.28
C GLN A 46 -11.76 -6.42 26.72
N ARG A 47 -10.99 -6.28 27.80
CA ARG A 47 -10.43 -7.41 28.54
C ARG A 47 -11.24 -7.61 29.81
N LEU A 48 -11.81 -8.81 29.95
CA LEU A 48 -12.64 -9.18 31.08
C LEU A 48 -11.82 -9.98 32.09
N PHE A 49 -11.93 -9.61 33.35
CA PHE A 49 -11.27 -10.28 34.46
C PHE A 49 -12.29 -10.70 35.50
N HIS A 50 -12.17 -11.91 36.04
CA HIS A 50 -12.85 -12.31 37.26
C HIS A 50 -11.82 -12.35 38.40
N GLY A 51 -11.84 -11.34 39.28
CA GLY A 51 -10.74 -11.11 40.23
C GLY A 51 -9.43 -10.83 39.48
N SER A 52 -8.42 -11.68 39.66
CA SER A 52 -7.13 -11.60 38.95
C SER A 52 -7.05 -12.47 37.68
N LEU A 53 -8.07 -13.28 37.39
CA LEU A 53 -8.06 -14.20 36.26
C LEU A 53 -8.62 -13.51 35.00
N GLU A 54 -7.83 -13.48 33.93
CA GLU A 54 -8.31 -13.04 32.61
C GLU A 54 -9.23 -14.11 32.00
N VAL A 55 -10.44 -13.70 31.60
CA VAL A 55 -11.44 -14.54 30.94
C VAL A 55 -11.31 -14.35 29.44
N ARG A 56 -10.93 -15.40 28.72
CA ARG A 56 -10.75 -15.35 27.26
C ARG A 56 -12.10 -15.39 26.56
N ALA A 57 -12.17 -14.81 25.36
CA ALA A 57 -13.42 -14.74 24.59
C ALA A 57 -14.11 -16.10 24.35
N SER A 58 -13.34 -17.18 24.24
CA SER A 58 -13.82 -18.56 24.07
C SER A 58 -14.29 -19.24 25.36
N ASP A 59 -13.99 -18.68 26.52
CA ASP A 59 -14.30 -19.31 27.81
C ASP A 59 -15.80 -19.19 28.10
N HIS A 60 -16.39 -20.27 28.64
CA HIS A 60 -17.80 -20.28 29.02
C HIS A 60 -18.00 -19.79 30.45
N LEU A 61 -19.07 -19.04 30.72
CA LEU A 61 -19.35 -18.53 32.07
C LEU A 61 -19.59 -19.62 33.12
N ARG A 62 -19.95 -20.85 32.71
CA ARG A 62 -20.04 -22.02 33.60
C ARG A 62 -18.71 -22.44 34.23
N THR A 63 -17.57 -22.04 33.68
CA THR A 63 -16.24 -22.36 34.25
C THR A 63 -15.86 -21.40 35.39
N LEU A 64 -16.59 -20.30 35.52
CA LEU A 64 -16.44 -19.31 36.60
C LEU A 64 -17.31 -19.68 37.81
N PRO A 65 -17.04 -19.14 39.00
CA PRO A 65 -17.73 -19.52 40.24
C PRO A 65 -19.25 -19.53 40.11
N ALA A 66 -19.88 -20.54 40.71
CA ALA A 66 -21.32 -20.70 40.72
C ALA A 66 -21.99 -19.60 41.58
N GLY A 67 -23.16 -19.12 41.14
CA GLY A 67 -23.89 -18.01 41.77
C GLY A 67 -24.88 -17.34 40.81
N GLU A 68 -25.82 -16.57 41.36
CA GLU A 68 -26.80 -15.83 40.55
C GLU A 68 -26.20 -14.56 39.93
N VAL A 69 -25.13 -14.03 40.54
CA VAL A 69 -24.43 -12.82 40.12
C VAL A 69 -22.96 -13.14 39.85
N LEU A 70 -22.43 -12.64 38.74
CA LEU A 70 -21.03 -12.76 38.35
C LEU A 70 -20.42 -11.36 38.17
N ASP A 71 -19.44 -11.01 38.99
CA ASP A 71 -18.70 -9.75 38.87
C ASP A 71 -17.50 -9.91 37.93
N LEU A 72 -17.49 -9.16 36.82
CA LEU A 72 -16.36 -9.06 35.90
C LEU A 72 -15.81 -7.63 35.89
N THR A 73 -14.50 -7.51 35.94
CA THR A 73 -13.79 -6.24 35.75
C THR A 73 -13.44 -6.07 34.29
N LEU A 74 -13.94 -5.00 33.68
CA LEU A 74 -13.58 -4.55 32.35
C LEU A 74 -12.37 -3.64 32.43
N VAL A 75 -11.24 -4.12 31.92
CA VAL A 75 -10.06 -3.29 31.67
C VAL A 75 -10.07 -2.88 30.20
N ARG A 76 -10.09 -1.57 29.96
CA ARG A 76 -9.92 -1.02 28.62
C ARG A 76 -8.47 -1.20 28.21
N SER A 77 -8.21 -2.10 27.28
CA SER A 77 -6.88 -2.25 26.68
C SER A 77 -6.81 -1.40 25.42
N HIS A 78 -6.04 -0.32 25.45
CA HIS A 78 -5.72 0.48 24.27
C HIS A 78 -4.66 -0.24 23.43
N CYS A 79 -5.03 -1.42 22.91
CA CYS A 79 -4.14 -2.42 22.33
C CYS A 79 -3.46 -1.97 21.01
N LYS A 80 -3.85 -0.84 20.41
CA LYS A 80 -3.28 -0.37 19.13
C LYS A 80 -1.79 -0.04 19.21
N MET A 81 -1.39 0.70 20.24
CA MET A 81 0.00 1.19 20.38
C MET A 81 0.99 0.05 20.69
N GLU A 82 0.53 -1.02 21.33
CA GLU A 82 1.37 -2.18 21.65
C GLU A 82 1.79 -2.94 20.39
N TRP A 83 0.90 -3.08 19.40
CA TRP A 83 1.24 -3.73 18.13
C TRP A 83 2.30 -2.94 17.36
N VAL A 84 2.15 -1.62 17.25
CA VAL A 84 3.13 -0.76 16.58
C VAL A 84 4.45 -0.71 17.36
N ALA A 85 4.41 -0.73 18.70
CA ALA A 85 5.62 -0.77 19.52
C ALA A 85 6.40 -2.09 19.32
N ARG A 86 5.70 -3.23 19.38
CA ARG A 86 6.29 -4.55 19.17
C ARG A 86 6.82 -4.73 17.74
N ALA A 87 6.16 -4.12 16.76
CA ALA A 87 6.61 -4.14 15.37
C ALA A 87 8.02 -3.56 15.17
N LYS A 88 8.54 -2.75 16.11
CA LYS A 88 9.92 -2.25 16.03
C LYS A 88 10.96 -3.35 16.20
N GLU A 89 10.61 -4.42 16.91
CA GLU A 89 11.49 -5.55 17.22
C GLU A 89 11.19 -6.76 16.33
N ASP A 90 9.97 -6.85 15.80
CA ASP A 90 9.49 -7.95 14.97
C ASP A 90 8.76 -7.45 13.71
N CYS A 91 9.40 -7.62 12.54
CA CYS A 91 8.86 -7.18 11.26
C CYS A 91 7.77 -8.09 10.68
N TRP A 92 7.54 -9.28 11.26
CA TRP A 92 6.54 -10.26 10.80
C TRP A 92 5.33 -10.31 11.73
N ILE A 93 5.22 -9.38 12.67
CA ILE A 93 4.19 -9.38 13.72
C ILE A 93 2.74 -9.45 13.19
N LEU A 94 2.49 -8.99 11.96
CA LEU A 94 1.16 -9.06 11.33
C LEU A 94 0.78 -10.45 10.80
N GLU A 95 1.75 -11.31 10.51
CA GLU A 95 1.51 -12.66 9.96
C GLU A 95 0.67 -13.50 10.93
N ASP A 96 1.12 -13.56 12.19
CA ASP A 96 0.45 -14.28 13.27
C ASP A 96 -0.66 -13.47 13.95
N ALA A 97 -0.88 -12.22 13.51
CA ALA A 97 -1.84 -11.35 14.16
C ALA A 97 -3.29 -11.83 13.94
N PRO A 98 -4.18 -11.68 14.94
CA PRO A 98 -5.60 -11.92 14.78
C PRO A 98 -6.20 -11.11 13.63
N ARG A 99 -7.25 -11.63 12.98
CA ARG A 99 -7.89 -10.97 11.83
C ARG A 99 -8.29 -9.52 12.09
N TRP A 100 -8.73 -9.20 13.32
CA TRP A 100 -9.13 -7.84 13.66
C TRP A 100 -7.94 -6.86 13.70
N VAL A 101 -6.73 -7.32 13.99
CA VAL A 101 -5.49 -6.51 13.95
C VAL A 101 -5.11 -6.24 12.49
N ARG A 102 -5.13 -7.29 11.66
CA ARG A 102 -4.87 -7.20 10.22
C ARG A 102 -5.89 -6.37 9.45
N ALA A 103 -7.07 -6.16 10.02
CA ALA A 103 -8.13 -5.32 9.48
C ALA A 103 -8.26 -3.95 10.18
N ASP A 104 -7.43 -3.67 11.20
CA ASP A 104 -7.42 -2.36 11.85
C ASP A 104 -6.48 -1.42 11.10
N ARG A 105 -7.08 -0.40 10.49
CA ARG A 105 -6.38 0.57 9.63
C ARG A 105 -5.21 1.24 10.33
N ASP A 106 -5.37 1.67 11.58
CA ASP A 106 -4.35 2.46 12.28
C ASP A 106 -3.16 1.58 12.68
N ILE A 107 -3.44 0.35 13.12
CA ILE A 107 -2.41 -0.62 13.45
C ILE A 107 -1.60 -0.97 12.20
N VAL A 108 -2.28 -1.37 11.12
CA VAL A 108 -1.62 -1.74 9.85
C VAL A 108 -0.83 -0.58 9.29
N LEU A 109 -1.39 0.64 9.24
CA LEU A 109 -0.66 1.82 8.76
C LEU A 109 0.59 2.10 9.62
N GLY A 110 0.48 1.97 10.95
CA GLY A 110 1.60 2.15 11.86
C GLY A 110 2.73 1.14 11.61
N ILE A 111 2.37 -0.12 11.36
CA ILE A 111 3.33 -1.21 11.10
C ILE A 111 3.94 -1.08 9.71
N VAL A 112 3.13 -0.80 8.68
CA VAL A 112 3.58 -0.63 7.29
C VAL A 112 4.58 0.52 7.15
N LYS A 113 4.42 1.59 7.93
CA LYS A 113 5.40 2.69 7.98
C LYS A 113 6.76 2.26 8.52
N LEU A 114 6.82 1.22 9.34
CA LEU A 114 8.07 0.63 9.83
C LEU A 114 8.61 -0.41 8.83
N HIS A 115 7.72 -1.27 8.32
CA HIS A 115 8.03 -2.40 7.45
C HIS A 115 7.02 -2.48 6.30
N GLY A 116 7.40 -2.01 5.10
CA GLY A 116 6.50 -1.88 3.96
C GLY A 116 5.87 -3.21 3.55
N LYS A 117 6.64 -4.30 3.59
CA LYS A 117 6.20 -5.66 3.26
C LYS A 117 5.12 -6.21 4.19
N ALA A 118 4.91 -5.61 5.36
CA ALA A 118 3.82 -6.00 6.26
C ALA A 118 2.43 -5.81 5.61
N LEU A 119 2.35 -5.06 4.51
CA LEU A 119 1.15 -4.95 3.67
C LEU A 119 0.64 -6.32 3.18
N GLU A 120 1.52 -7.30 2.97
CA GLU A 120 1.17 -8.67 2.58
C GLU A 120 0.11 -9.29 3.49
N PHE A 121 0.22 -9.03 4.79
CA PHE A 121 -0.63 -9.65 5.82
C PHE A 121 -1.84 -8.80 6.17
N ALA A 122 -2.00 -7.60 5.61
CA ALA A 122 -3.18 -6.78 5.82
C ALA A 122 -4.44 -7.43 5.19
N SER A 123 -5.62 -7.05 5.69
CA SER A 123 -6.89 -7.48 5.08
C SER A 123 -6.98 -7.01 3.62
N SER A 124 -7.80 -7.67 2.80
CA SER A 124 -8.02 -7.30 1.40
C SER A 124 -8.39 -5.82 1.25
N GLU A 125 -9.28 -5.34 2.12
CA GLU A 125 -9.78 -3.96 2.11
C GLU A 125 -8.67 -2.95 2.41
N LEU A 126 -7.73 -3.29 3.30
CA LEU A 126 -6.61 -2.40 3.63
C LEU A 126 -5.48 -2.46 2.60
N ARG A 127 -5.37 -3.53 1.81
CA ARG A 127 -4.46 -3.58 0.65
C ARG A 127 -4.95 -2.73 -0.52
N GLU A 128 -6.24 -2.40 -0.53
CA GLU A 128 -6.86 -1.42 -1.43
C GLU A 128 -6.80 0.02 -0.89
N ASP A 129 -6.44 0.22 0.38
CA ASP A 129 -6.32 1.56 0.96
C ASP A 129 -5.10 2.27 0.38
N ARG A 130 -5.38 3.32 -0.41
CA ARG A 130 -4.37 4.14 -1.09
C ARG A 130 -3.33 4.71 -0.11
N GLU A 131 -3.73 5.16 1.07
CA GLU A 131 -2.77 5.75 2.01
C GLU A 131 -1.83 4.71 2.62
N ILE A 132 -2.35 3.51 2.92
CA ILE A 132 -1.53 2.41 3.41
C ILE A 132 -0.57 1.94 2.31
N ALA A 133 -1.06 1.76 1.08
CA ALA A 133 -0.22 1.36 -0.05
C ALA A 133 0.87 2.41 -0.37
N LEU A 134 0.55 3.71 -0.28
CA LEU A 134 1.54 4.77 -0.42
C LEU A 134 2.56 4.75 0.72
N ALA A 135 2.15 4.50 1.96
CA ALA A 135 3.08 4.34 3.08
C ALA A 135 4.03 3.15 2.85
N ALA A 136 3.50 2.02 2.34
CA ALA A 136 4.29 0.85 1.98
C ALA A 136 5.32 1.18 0.90
N LEU A 137 4.90 1.86 -0.17
CA LEU A 137 5.76 2.33 -1.26
C LEU A 137 6.90 3.23 -0.77
N GLN A 138 6.62 4.17 0.15
CA GLN A 138 7.65 5.06 0.68
C GLN A 138 8.70 4.31 1.51
N GLN A 139 8.32 3.20 2.13
CA GLN A 139 9.21 2.39 2.94
C GLN A 139 10.01 1.40 2.08
N ASP A 140 9.33 0.63 1.22
CA ASP A 140 9.94 -0.32 0.29
C ASP A 140 9.06 -0.46 -0.97
N SER A 141 9.61 -0.04 -2.11
CA SER A 141 8.91 -0.13 -3.41
C SER A 141 8.51 -1.56 -3.80
N CYS A 142 9.21 -2.59 -3.29
CA CYS A 142 8.85 -3.98 -3.52
C CYS A 142 7.52 -4.34 -2.85
N ALA A 143 7.14 -3.66 -1.76
CA ALA A 143 5.88 -3.91 -1.06
C ALA A 143 4.63 -3.67 -1.91
N LEU A 144 4.76 -2.94 -3.03
CA LEU A 144 3.68 -2.75 -3.98
C LEU A 144 3.23 -4.05 -4.67
N GLU A 145 4.02 -5.12 -4.61
CA GLU A 145 3.57 -6.44 -5.09
C GLU A 145 2.35 -6.97 -4.31
N PHE A 146 2.16 -6.50 -3.07
CA PHE A 146 1.05 -6.89 -2.20
C PHE A 146 -0.14 -5.92 -2.24
N ALA A 147 0.07 -4.71 -2.77
CA ALA A 147 -0.98 -3.73 -2.94
C ALA A 147 -2.00 -4.20 -3.98
N ALA A 148 -3.27 -3.81 -3.81
CA ALA A 148 -4.31 -4.22 -4.73
C ALA A 148 -4.11 -3.62 -6.13
N SER A 149 -4.40 -4.42 -7.16
CA SER A 149 -4.11 -4.04 -8.55
C SER A 149 -4.98 -2.88 -9.07
N ASN A 150 -6.13 -2.63 -8.44
CA ASN A 150 -7.01 -1.49 -8.74
C ASN A 150 -6.33 -0.13 -8.49
N LEU A 151 -5.33 -0.05 -7.60
CA LEU A 151 -4.57 1.18 -7.35
C LEU A 151 -3.77 1.66 -8.57
N TRP A 152 -3.44 0.76 -9.50
CA TRP A 152 -2.76 1.12 -10.76
C TRP A 152 -3.67 1.82 -11.79
N TYR A 153 -4.96 1.98 -11.47
CA TYR A 153 -5.92 2.82 -12.18
C TYR A 153 -6.10 4.21 -11.53
N ASP A 154 -5.46 4.46 -10.39
CA ASP A 154 -5.44 5.79 -9.75
C ASP A 154 -4.23 6.59 -10.25
N ARG A 155 -4.50 7.71 -10.93
CA ARG A 155 -3.46 8.57 -11.52
C ARG A 155 -2.45 9.06 -10.48
N ASP A 156 -2.91 9.50 -9.32
CA ASP A 156 -2.04 10.08 -8.30
C ASP A 156 -1.15 9.00 -7.68
N PHE A 157 -1.73 7.80 -7.45
CA PHE A 157 -0.99 6.66 -6.96
C PHE A 157 0.12 6.26 -7.96
N VAL A 158 -0.24 6.14 -9.24
CA VAL A 158 0.72 5.87 -10.33
C VAL A 158 1.82 6.93 -10.37
N CYS A 159 1.47 8.21 -10.28
CA CYS A 159 2.46 9.30 -10.25
C CYS A 159 3.37 9.22 -9.03
N ALA A 160 2.84 8.87 -7.85
CA ALA A 160 3.65 8.68 -6.65
C ALA A 160 4.61 7.49 -6.78
N ALA A 161 4.16 6.37 -7.34
CA ALA A 161 4.99 5.20 -7.63
C ALA A 161 6.11 5.55 -8.63
N ILE A 162 5.77 6.21 -9.73
CA ILE A 162 6.73 6.64 -10.76
C ILE A 162 7.83 7.54 -10.19
N ARG A 163 7.48 8.46 -9.27
CA ARG A 163 8.47 9.34 -8.62
C ARG A 163 9.53 8.55 -7.84
N GLN A 164 9.14 7.43 -7.22
CA GLN A 164 10.08 6.55 -6.52
C GLN A 164 10.86 5.66 -7.49
N ASN A 165 10.19 5.06 -8.48
CA ASN A 165 10.81 4.25 -9.51
C ASN A 165 10.01 4.34 -10.83
N GLY A 166 10.61 4.94 -11.86
CA GLY A 166 9.97 5.15 -13.16
C GLY A 166 9.58 3.85 -13.86
N LEU A 167 10.18 2.72 -13.48
CA LEU A 167 9.80 1.41 -13.99
C LEU A 167 8.42 0.94 -13.54
N HIS A 168 7.83 1.54 -12.49
CA HIS A 168 6.45 1.26 -12.08
C HIS A 168 5.41 1.64 -13.15
N LEU A 169 5.81 2.37 -14.20
CA LEU A 169 4.98 2.55 -15.39
C LEU A 169 4.51 1.22 -15.99
N ILE A 170 5.27 0.13 -15.85
CA ILE A 170 4.86 -1.21 -16.33
C ILE A 170 3.54 -1.68 -15.71
N SER A 171 3.30 -1.34 -14.44
CA SER A 171 2.12 -1.79 -13.69
C SER A 171 0.91 -0.89 -13.93
N ALA A 172 1.13 0.34 -14.40
CA ALA A 172 0.08 1.31 -14.64
C ALA A 172 -0.89 0.84 -15.76
N ALA A 173 -2.16 1.21 -15.60
CA ALA A 173 -3.18 1.01 -16.62
C ALA A 173 -2.74 1.57 -17.99
N GLU A 174 -3.23 0.97 -19.08
CA GLU A 174 -2.83 1.35 -20.44
C GLU A 174 -3.07 2.83 -20.73
N GLU A 175 -4.13 3.42 -20.15
CA GLU A 175 -4.42 4.86 -20.26
C GLU A 175 -3.26 5.75 -19.79
N PHE A 176 -2.55 5.37 -18.72
CA PHE A 176 -1.38 6.10 -18.23
C PHE A 176 -0.12 5.82 -19.04
N ARG A 177 -0.04 4.64 -19.67
CA ARG A 177 1.02 4.33 -20.65
C ARG A 177 0.80 5.05 -21.98
N MET A 178 -0.40 5.58 -22.22
CA MET A 178 -0.76 6.46 -23.33
C MET A 178 -0.77 7.95 -22.96
N ASP A 179 -0.58 8.32 -21.69
CA ASP A 179 -0.53 9.71 -21.25
C ASP A 179 0.89 10.29 -21.44
N PRO A 180 1.06 11.31 -22.31
CA PRO A 180 2.35 11.93 -22.56
C PRO A 180 3.08 12.40 -21.30
N ASP A 181 2.37 13.01 -20.35
CA ASP A 181 2.98 13.64 -19.19
C ASP A 181 3.39 12.60 -18.15
N VAL A 182 2.58 11.55 -17.96
CA VAL A 182 2.94 10.42 -17.08
C VAL A 182 4.14 9.66 -17.63
N VAL A 183 4.17 9.39 -18.93
CA VAL A 183 5.29 8.69 -19.58
C VAL A 183 6.56 9.53 -19.54
N LEU A 184 6.49 10.85 -19.78
CA LEU A 184 7.65 11.73 -19.66
C LEU A 184 8.19 11.78 -18.23
N ALA A 185 7.31 11.83 -17.22
CA ALA A 185 7.70 11.77 -15.82
C ALA A 185 8.45 10.46 -15.51
N ALA A 186 7.94 9.32 -16.01
CA ALA A 186 8.58 8.03 -15.85
C ALA A 186 9.94 7.93 -16.56
N ALA A 187 10.02 8.40 -17.80
CA ALA A 187 11.26 8.41 -18.58
C ALA A 187 12.32 9.35 -17.98
N SER A 188 11.89 10.48 -17.41
CA SER A 188 12.77 11.42 -16.70
C SER A 188 13.36 10.80 -15.44
N GLN A 189 12.59 9.98 -14.72
CA GLN A 189 13.07 9.25 -13.54
C GLN A 189 14.00 8.10 -13.96
N ASN A 190 13.57 7.29 -14.94
CA ASN A 190 14.36 6.21 -15.50
C ASN A 190 14.08 6.08 -17.00
N ARG A 191 15.08 6.40 -17.81
CA ARG A 191 15.04 6.29 -19.27
C ARG A 191 14.48 4.96 -19.77
N ALA A 192 14.78 3.85 -19.08
CA ALA A 192 14.31 2.53 -19.46
C ALA A 192 12.79 2.40 -19.41
N ALA A 193 12.07 3.25 -18.65
CA ALA A 193 10.61 3.28 -18.56
C ALA A 193 9.95 3.59 -19.90
N MET A 194 10.63 4.30 -20.82
CA MET A 194 10.15 4.57 -22.18
C MET A 194 9.79 3.28 -22.95
N ARG A 195 10.37 2.13 -22.58
CA ARG A 195 10.00 0.84 -23.17
C ARG A 195 8.53 0.49 -22.93
N PHE A 196 7.95 0.93 -21.81
CA PHE A 196 6.57 0.64 -21.40
C PHE A 196 5.55 1.65 -21.92
N ALA A 197 5.99 2.79 -22.47
CA ALA A 197 5.10 3.70 -23.18
C ALA A 197 4.32 2.96 -24.27
N SER A 198 3.13 3.43 -24.61
CA SER A 198 2.35 2.85 -25.70
C SER A 198 3.09 2.98 -27.03
N GLY A 199 2.83 2.05 -27.95
CA GLY A 199 3.36 2.12 -29.31
C GLY A 199 2.83 3.33 -30.09
N VAL A 200 1.67 3.88 -29.69
CA VAL A 200 1.09 5.08 -30.30
C VAL A 200 1.95 6.29 -29.98
N LEU A 201 2.25 6.53 -28.70
CA LEU A 201 3.13 7.63 -28.27
C LEU A 201 4.52 7.51 -28.87
N LYS A 202 5.09 6.31 -28.92
CA LYS A 202 6.43 6.09 -29.50
C LYS A 202 6.53 6.38 -31.01
N ARG A 203 5.41 6.49 -31.72
CA ARG A 203 5.34 6.93 -33.14
C ARG A 203 4.91 8.38 -33.28
N GLU A 204 4.45 9.01 -32.19
CA GLU A 204 3.97 10.38 -32.22
C GLU A 204 5.16 11.35 -32.18
N ARG A 205 5.41 11.97 -33.32
CA ARG A 205 6.54 12.88 -33.52
C ARG A 205 6.59 14.01 -32.48
N GLY A 206 5.45 14.63 -32.17
CA GLY A 206 5.38 15.74 -31.22
C GLY A 206 5.81 15.34 -29.81
N PHE A 207 5.32 14.20 -29.34
CA PHE A 207 5.72 13.59 -28.07
C PHE A 207 7.21 13.23 -28.05
N ILE A 208 7.72 12.56 -29.09
CA ILE A 208 9.13 12.16 -29.17
C ILE A 208 10.05 13.39 -29.14
N LEU A 209 9.74 14.46 -29.88
CA LEU A 209 10.53 15.69 -29.83
C LEU A 209 10.53 16.33 -28.43
N ARG A 210 9.43 16.26 -27.67
CA ARG A 210 9.42 16.68 -26.26
C ARG A 210 10.33 15.79 -25.40
N ALA A 211 10.25 14.47 -25.57
CA ALA A 211 11.06 13.50 -24.83
C ALA A 211 12.57 13.68 -25.09
N LEU A 212 12.97 13.82 -26.36
CA LEU A 212 14.38 13.95 -26.76
C LEU A 212 15.04 15.24 -26.25
N ARG A 213 14.26 16.31 -26.07
CA ARG A 213 14.76 17.55 -25.45
C ARG A 213 15.15 17.34 -23.98
N GLN A 214 14.53 16.38 -23.30
CA GLN A 214 14.91 16.01 -21.93
C GLN A 214 16.07 15.01 -21.94
N ASP A 215 16.05 14.05 -22.86
CA ASP A 215 17.04 12.99 -22.96
C ASP A 215 17.13 12.41 -24.38
N GLY A 216 18.17 12.78 -25.12
CA GLY A 216 18.41 12.42 -26.51
C GLY A 216 18.65 10.93 -26.71
N LEU A 217 19.08 10.21 -25.67
CA LEU A 217 19.23 8.75 -25.74
C LEU A 217 17.89 8.02 -25.81
N LEU A 218 16.76 8.70 -25.59
CA LEU A 218 15.43 8.15 -25.82
C LEU A 218 15.16 7.85 -27.30
N LEU A 219 16.00 8.34 -28.22
CA LEU A 219 15.92 8.03 -29.65
C LEU A 219 15.88 6.52 -29.90
N ARG A 220 16.60 5.74 -29.10
CA ARG A 220 16.64 4.27 -29.17
C ARG A 220 15.28 3.57 -28.99
N TYR A 221 14.28 4.25 -28.42
CA TYR A 221 12.95 3.71 -28.14
C TYR A 221 11.89 4.18 -29.15
N CYS A 222 12.26 5.05 -30.09
CA CYS A 222 11.33 5.57 -31.08
C CYS A 222 10.87 4.48 -32.05
N LEU A 223 9.64 4.58 -32.53
CA LEU A 223 9.05 3.66 -33.51
C LEU A 223 8.63 4.41 -34.77
N GLY A 224 8.24 3.67 -35.81
CA GLY A 224 7.66 4.26 -37.03
C GLY A 224 8.67 4.99 -37.92
N GLY A 225 9.94 4.61 -37.88
CA GLY A 225 10.99 5.21 -38.72
C GLY A 225 11.47 6.59 -38.25
N LEU A 226 11.07 7.05 -37.06
CA LEU A 226 11.52 8.33 -36.50
C LEU A 226 13.04 8.41 -36.26
N GLN A 227 13.73 7.27 -36.18
CA GLN A 227 15.20 7.22 -36.16
C GLN A 227 15.83 7.62 -37.52
N GLY A 228 15.04 7.65 -38.59
CA GLY A 228 15.42 8.19 -39.91
C GLY A 228 14.82 9.57 -40.19
N ASP A 229 14.07 10.17 -39.26
CA ASP A 229 13.63 11.56 -39.39
C ASP A 229 14.79 12.48 -39.00
N ARG A 230 15.28 13.22 -39.99
CA ARG A 230 16.44 14.09 -39.86
C ARG A 230 16.29 15.12 -38.74
N GLU A 231 15.13 15.76 -38.59
CA GLU A 231 14.90 16.76 -37.55
C GLU A 231 14.88 16.12 -36.16
N VAL A 232 14.25 14.95 -36.04
CA VAL A 232 14.18 14.20 -34.79
C VAL A 232 15.58 13.78 -34.33
N VAL A 233 16.40 13.23 -35.23
CA VAL A 233 17.78 12.84 -34.93
C VAL A 233 18.63 14.05 -34.56
N LEU A 234 18.50 15.16 -35.29
CA LEU A 234 19.24 16.39 -35.00
C LEU A 234 18.94 16.91 -33.59
N VAL A 235 17.67 16.87 -33.16
CA VAL A 235 17.27 17.24 -31.78
C VAL A 235 17.88 16.29 -30.75
N ALA A 236 17.87 14.99 -31.01
CA ALA A 236 18.46 13.99 -30.11
C ALA A 236 19.97 14.19 -29.95
N VAL A 237 20.69 14.34 -31.07
CA VAL A 237 22.15 14.46 -31.13
C VAL A 237 22.63 15.77 -30.50
N ARG A 238 21.90 16.89 -30.74
CA ARG A 238 22.21 18.17 -30.08
C ARG A 238 22.05 18.09 -28.56
N GLN A 239 21.12 17.27 -28.07
CA GLN A 239 20.95 17.06 -26.63
C GLN A 239 22.03 16.12 -26.08
N ASN A 240 22.32 15.03 -26.78
CA ASN A 240 23.36 14.08 -26.43
C ASN A 240 23.96 13.44 -27.69
N ALA A 241 25.23 13.70 -27.96
CA ALA A 241 25.94 13.22 -29.15
C ALA A 241 25.90 11.69 -29.29
N ALA A 242 25.88 10.93 -28.18
CA ALA A 242 25.78 9.47 -28.22
C ALA A 242 24.41 8.97 -28.73
N ALA A 243 23.42 9.86 -28.93
CA ALA A 243 22.19 9.50 -29.61
C ALA A 243 22.41 9.13 -31.09
N LEU A 244 23.54 9.57 -31.69
CA LEU A 244 23.90 9.26 -33.07
C LEU A 244 23.90 7.75 -33.36
N ASP A 245 24.36 6.94 -32.41
CA ASP A 245 24.39 5.47 -32.52
C ASP A 245 23.01 4.85 -32.77
N PHE A 246 21.94 5.57 -32.41
CA PHE A 246 20.55 5.12 -32.59
C PHE A 246 19.86 5.73 -33.81
N ALA A 247 20.53 6.59 -34.58
CA ALA A 247 20.01 7.10 -35.84
C ALA A 247 20.05 6.02 -36.93
N ALA A 248 19.23 6.18 -37.98
CA ALA A 248 19.33 5.37 -39.19
C ALA A 248 20.72 5.53 -39.83
N ARG A 249 21.22 4.47 -40.49
CA ARG A 249 22.61 4.42 -41.01
C ARG A 249 22.93 5.58 -41.95
N GLU A 250 21.94 6.01 -42.73
CA GLU A 250 22.06 7.12 -43.68
C GLU A 250 22.35 8.44 -42.95
N LEU A 251 21.73 8.64 -41.78
CA LEU A 251 21.87 9.86 -40.97
C LEU A 251 23.11 9.84 -40.07
N GLN A 252 23.67 8.66 -39.77
CA GLN A 252 24.92 8.53 -39.03
C GLN A 252 26.13 9.13 -39.76
N GLN A 253 26.03 9.28 -41.09
CA GLN A 253 27.05 9.87 -41.95
C GLN A 253 26.64 11.26 -42.48
N ASP A 254 25.50 11.80 -42.05
CA ASP A 254 25.05 13.14 -42.47
C ASP A 254 26.00 14.21 -41.90
N PRO A 255 26.64 15.04 -42.74
CA PRO A 255 27.62 16.03 -42.29
C PRO A 255 27.08 17.02 -41.27
N GLU A 256 25.82 17.43 -41.36
CA GLU A 256 25.21 18.36 -40.40
C GLU A 256 24.99 17.67 -39.05
N ILE A 257 24.59 16.39 -39.06
CA ILE A 257 24.38 15.62 -37.83
C ILE A 257 25.72 15.31 -37.16
N LEU A 258 26.74 14.93 -37.92
CA LEU A 258 28.10 14.73 -37.41
C LEU A 258 28.65 16.02 -36.79
N SER A 259 28.48 17.15 -37.47
CA SER A 259 28.85 18.46 -36.94
C SER A 259 28.07 18.78 -35.65
N ALA A 260 26.77 18.50 -35.60
CA ALA A 260 25.94 18.67 -34.41
C ALA A 260 26.36 17.75 -33.24
N ALA A 261 26.93 16.58 -33.54
CA ALA A 261 27.50 15.66 -32.56
C ALA A 261 28.87 16.10 -32.03
N GLY A 262 29.44 17.20 -32.56
CA GLY A 262 30.80 17.64 -32.24
C GLY A 262 31.90 16.78 -32.89
N LEU A 263 31.55 15.96 -33.87
CA LEU A 263 32.49 15.18 -34.67
C LEU A 263 32.94 16.06 -35.85
N THR A 264 34.23 16.31 -35.96
CA THR A 264 34.81 16.99 -37.13
C THR A 264 34.69 16.07 -38.35
N VAL A 265 33.97 16.53 -39.37
CA VAL A 265 33.76 15.86 -40.67
C VAL A 265 34.91 16.15 -41.62
#